data_AF-A0A382W1F5-F1
#
_entry.id   AF-A0A382W1F5-F1
#
_cell.length_a   1.000
_cell.length_b   1.000
_cell.length_c   1.000
_cell.angle_alpha   90.00
_cell.angle_beta   90.00
_cell.angle_gamma   90.00
#
_symmetry.space_group_name_H-M   'P 1'
#
loop_
_entity.id
_entity.type
_entity.pdbx_description
1 polymer ?
#
loop_
_entity_poly.entity_id
_entity_poly.type
_entity_poly.pdbx_seq_one_letter_code
_entity_poly.pdbx_strand_id
1 'polypeptide(L)'
;KSALVINGKTVTDTDIAMTGLWNMFGHCPVLAIPSGMTDKGLPTSIQIIGRPYDDVTVFRVGAALERMKPWLDRTDRRPHI
;
A
#
# COMPACT_ATOMS: atom_id res chain seq x y z
N LYS A 1 -15.96 17.69 8.27
CA LYS A 1 -15.19 16.96 7.25
C LYS A 1 -14.87 17.95 6.13
N SER A 2 -13.60 18.21 5.86
CA SER A 2 -13.19 19.22 4.89
C SER A 2 -13.03 18.52 3.54
N ALA A 3 -13.93 18.80 2.61
CA ALA A 3 -13.79 18.30 1.25
C ALA A 3 -12.51 18.90 0.63
N LEU A 4 -11.64 18.05 0.09
CA LEU A 4 -10.40 18.45 -0.59
C LEU A 4 -10.61 18.30 -2.10
N VAL A 5 -10.08 19.22 -2.90
CA VAL A 5 -10.13 19.10 -4.37
C VAL A 5 -8.78 18.58 -4.86
N ILE A 6 -8.75 17.37 -5.41
CA ILE A 6 -7.55 16.74 -5.97
C ILE A 6 -7.79 16.53 -7.46
N ASN A 7 -6.97 17.14 -8.32
CA ASN A 7 -7.09 17.07 -9.78
C ASN A 7 -8.50 17.39 -10.31
N GLY A 8 -9.16 18.38 -9.71
CA GLY A 8 -10.53 18.78 -10.08
C GLY A 8 -11.65 17.87 -9.55
N LYS A 9 -11.31 16.78 -8.85
CA LYS A 9 -12.27 15.92 -8.16
C LYS A 9 -12.36 16.29 -6.69
N THR A 10 -13.56 16.58 -6.22
CA THR A 10 -13.82 16.69 -4.78
C THR A 10 -13.74 15.31 -4.16
N VAL A 11 -12.83 15.16 -3.20
CA VAL A 11 -12.67 13.95 -2.39
C VAL A 11 -12.98 14.28 -0.93
N THR A 12 -13.56 13.31 -0.25
CA THR A 12 -13.83 13.33 1.18
C THR A 12 -12.83 12.46 1.92
N ASP A 13 -12.77 12.61 3.24
CA ASP A 13 -11.94 11.74 4.10
C ASP A 13 -12.23 10.25 3.87
N THR A 14 -13.47 9.91 3.51
CA THR A 14 -13.86 8.52 3.26
C THR A 14 -13.28 8.01 1.93
N ASP A 15 -13.15 8.86 0.92
CA ASP A 15 -12.62 8.49 -0.40
C ASP A 15 -11.12 8.12 -0.35
N ILE A 16 -10.39 8.60 0.66
CA ILE A 16 -8.96 8.35 0.87
C ILE A 16 -8.68 7.31 1.97
N ALA A 17 -9.72 6.88 2.70
CA ALA A 17 -9.59 5.93 3.80
C ALA A 17 -9.55 4.47 3.30
N MET A 18 -8.42 4.05 2.74
CA MET A 18 -8.28 2.72 2.12
C MET A 18 -7.98 1.60 3.13
N THR A 19 -7.37 1.91 4.27
CA THR A 19 -6.94 0.91 5.27
C THR A 19 -8.01 0.60 6.31
N GLY A 20 -8.82 1.60 6.70
CA GLY A 20 -9.77 1.48 7.80
C GLY A 20 -10.81 0.39 7.61
N LEU A 21 -11.20 0.11 6.36
CA LEU A 21 -12.14 -0.97 6.02
C LEU A 21 -11.64 -2.33 6.51
N TRP A 22 -10.34 -2.60 6.38
CA TRP A 22 -9.76 -3.90 6.70
C TRP A 22 -9.58 -4.14 8.19
N ASN A 23 -9.60 -3.08 9.01
CA ASN A 23 -9.68 -3.23 10.47
C ASN A 23 -11.02 -3.86 10.90
N MET A 24 -12.10 -3.63 10.15
CA MET A 24 -13.40 -4.27 10.39
C MET A 24 -13.42 -5.72 9.92
N PHE A 25 -12.69 -6.02 8.83
CA PHE A 25 -12.53 -7.37 8.29
C PHE A 25 -11.24 -8.03 8.78
N GLY A 26 -11.05 -8.10 10.10
CA GLY A 26 -9.77 -8.51 10.70
C GLY A 26 -9.29 -9.93 10.38
N HIS A 27 -10.12 -10.78 9.79
CA HIS A 27 -9.70 -12.11 9.32
C HIS A 27 -8.99 -12.06 7.97
N CYS A 28 -9.16 -10.98 7.19
CA CYS A 28 -8.49 -10.80 5.91
C CYS A 28 -7.05 -10.29 6.13
N PRO A 29 -6.03 -11.04 5.69
CA PRO A 29 -4.65 -10.58 5.79
C PRO A 29 -4.42 -9.43 4.79
N VAL A 30 -3.75 -8.38 5.27
CA VAL A 30 -3.43 -7.18 4.49
C VAL A 30 -1.95 -6.88 4.59
N LEU A 31 -1.30 -6.73 3.44
CA LEU A 31 0.12 -6.37 3.34
C LEU A 31 0.27 -5.08 2.53
N ALA A 32 0.91 -4.07 3.13
CA ALA A 32 1.38 -2.90 2.41
C ALA A 32 2.83 -3.13 1.95
N ILE A 33 3.08 -2.97 0.65
CA ILE A 33 4.41 -3.12 0.06
C ILE A 33 4.76 -1.88 -0.77
N PRO A 34 6.01 -1.38 -0.75
CA PRO A 34 6.41 -0.29 -1.63
C PRO A 34 6.15 -0.64 -3.10
N SER A 35 5.82 0.36 -3.90
CA SER A 35 5.59 0.20 -5.35
C SER A 35 6.53 1.07 -6.19
N GLY A 36 7.15 2.07 -5.57
CA GLY A 36 8.15 2.94 -6.17
C GLY A 36 8.12 4.34 -5.56
N MET A 37 8.53 5.30 -6.38
CA MET A 37 8.48 6.72 -6.08
C MET A 37 7.61 7.41 -7.13
N THR A 38 6.95 8.48 -6.75
CA THR A 38 6.37 9.44 -7.70
C THR A 38 7.47 10.25 -8.40
N ASP A 39 7.12 10.94 -9.48
CA ASP A 39 8.03 11.86 -10.18
C ASP A 39 8.55 13.01 -9.28
N LYS A 40 7.87 13.27 -8.15
CA LYS A 40 8.25 14.26 -7.14
C LYS A 40 9.07 13.66 -5.99
N GLY A 41 9.51 12.40 -6.11
CA GLY A 41 10.32 11.72 -5.10
C GLY A 41 9.57 11.21 -3.88
N LEU A 42 8.22 11.27 -3.87
CA LEU A 42 7.42 10.75 -2.76
C LEU A 42 7.24 9.22 -2.87
N PRO A 43 7.40 8.44 -1.78
CA PRO A 43 7.20 7.01 -1.81
C PRO A 43 5.74 6.63 -2.05
N THR A 44 5.54 5.62 -2.89
CA THR A 44 4.23 4.99 -3.11
C THR A 44 4.22 3.55 -2.64
N SER A 45 3.04 3.06 -2.27
CA SER A 45 2.82 1.67 -1.89
C SER A 45 1.59 1.11 -2.58
N ILE A 46 1.45 -0.21 -2.56
CA ILE A 46 0.22 -0.91 -2.89
C ILE A 46 -0.20 -1.77 -1.70
N GLN A 47 -1.50 -2.00 -1.58
CA GLN A 47 -2.08 -2.87 -0.57
C GLN A 47 -2.52 -4.18 -1.23
N ILE A 48 -2.03 -5.30 -0.70
CA ILE A 48 -2.42 -6.66 -1.13
C ILE A 48 -3.34 -7.21 -0.05
N ILE A 49 -4.53 -7.66 -0.45
CA ILE A 49 -5.51 -8.23 0.46
C ILE A 49 -5.79 -9.68 0.05
N GLY A 50 -5.66 -10.59 1.01
CA GLY A 50 -5.93 -12.00 0.82
C GLY A 50 -7.35 -12.41 1.23
N ARG A 51 -7.67 -13.68 0.96
CA ARG A 51 -8.85 -14.31 1.55
C ARG A 51 -8.66 -14.46 3.06
N PRO A 52 -9.75 -14.56 3.85
CA PRO A 52 -9.65 -14.82 5.28
C PRO A 52 -8.70 -15.97 5.60
N TYR A 53 -7.74 -15.74 6.50
CA TYR A 53 -6.74 -16.72 6.95
C TYR A 53 -5.76 -17.25 5.87
N ASP A 54 -5.62 -16.57 4.73
CA ASP A 54 -4.70 -16.93 3.65
C ASP A 54 -3.46 -16.01 3.59
N ASP A 55 -2.77 -15.87 4.72
CA ASP A 55 -1.58 -15.02 4.87
C ASP A 55 -0.46 -15.44 3.93
N VAL A 56 -0.31 -16.75 3.70
CA VAL A 56 0.73 -17.33 2.87
C VAL A 56 0.66 -16.80 1.44
N THR A 57 -0.55 -16.70 0.87
CA THR A 57 -0.71 -16.17 -0.49
C THR A 57 -0.34 -14.69 -0.55
N VAL A 58 -0.74 -13.90 0.44
CA VAL A 58 -0.38 -12.47 0.53
C VAL A 58 1.15 -12.29 0.59
N PHE A 59 1.84 -13.06 1.43
CA PHE A 59 3.30 -13.03 1.51
C PHE A 59 3.98 -13.51 0.22
N ARG A 60 3.44 -14.52 -0.46
CA ARG A 60 3.97 -14.97 -1.77
C ARG A 60 3.90 -13.88 -2.83
N VAL A 61 2.79 -13.14 -2.88
CA VAL A 61 2.63 -11.99 -3.78
C VAL A 61 3.61 -10.87 -3.40
N GLY A 62 3.71 -10.53 -2.12
CA GLY A 62 4.68 -9.56 -1.62
C GLY A 62 6.12 -9.91 -1.99
N ALA A 63 6.53 -11.16 -1.76
CA ALA A 63 7.86 -11.65 -2.10
C ALA A 63 8.12 -11.66 -3.61
N ALA A 64 7.10 -11.91 -4.44
CA ALA A 64 7.24 -11.82 -5.90
C ALA A 64 7.48 -10.37 -6.35
N LEU A 65 6.78 -9.41 -5.76
CA LEU A 65 6.99 -7.98 -6.04
C LEU A 65 8.37 -7.49 -5.56
N GLU A 66 8.79 -7.91 -4.38
CA GLU A 66 10.13 -7.60 -3.85
C GLU A 66 11.25 -8.14 -4.74
N ARG A 67 11.10 -9.34 -5.31
CA ARG A 67 12.08 -9.88 -6.28
C ARG A 67 12.16 -9.04 -7.56
N MET A 68 11.06 -8.47 -8.03
CA MET A 68 11.05 -7.63 -9.23
C MET A 68 11.57 -6.21 -8.96
N LYS A 69 11.34 -5.70 -7.74
CA LYS A 69 11.78 -4.38 -7.30
C LYS A 69 12.28 -4.49 -5.85
N PRO A 70 13.58 -4.71 -5.64
CA PRO A 70 14.12 -4.88 -4.30
C PRO A 70 14.27 -3.52 -3.59
N TRP A 71 13.55 -3.34 -2.49
CA TRP A 71 13.48 -2.07 -1.75
C TRP A 71 14.23 -2.08 -0.41
N LEU A 72 14.23 -3.23 0.27
CA LEU A 72 14.74 -3.37 1.65
C LEU A 72 16.02 -4.20 1.74
N ASP A 73 16.47 -4.78 0.64
CA ASP A 73 17.66 -5.62 0.54
C ASP A 73 18.95 -4.84 0.85
N ARG A 74 18.96 -3.54 0.56
CA ARG A 74 20.09 -2.63 0.82
C ARG A 74 19.60 -1.27 1.30
N THR A 75 20.45 -0.58 2.07
CA THR A 75 20.13 0.72 2.66
C THR A 75 19.98 1.84 1.63
N ASP A 76 20.70 1.76 0.51
CA ASP A 76 20.67 2.74 -0.59
C ASP A 76 19.39 2.69 -1.44
N ARG A 77 18.62 1.59 -1.35
CA ARG A 77 17.36 1.39 -2.09
C ARG A 77 16.11 1.73 -1.28
N ARG A 78 16.28 1.99 0.01
CA ARG A 78 15.16 2.34 0.89
C ARG A 78 14.65 3.73 0.52
N PRO A 79 13.34 3.97 0.61
CA PRO A 79 12.82 5.32 0.50
C PRO A 79 13.49 6.25 1.50
N HIS A 80 14.11 7.33 1.00
CA HIS A 80 14.60 8.42 1.81
C HIS A 80 13.41 9.28 2.21
N ILE A 81 12.93 9.10 3.45
CA ILE A 81 11.88 9.89 4.10
C ILE A 81 12.48 10.99 4.95
#